data_AF-M1KPY8-F1
#
_entry.id   AF-M1KPY8-F1
#
_cell.length_a   1.000
_cell.length_b   1.000
_cell.length_c   1.000
_cell.angle_alpha   90.00
_cell.angle_beta   90.00
_cell.angle_gamma   90.00
#
_symmetry.space_group_name_H-M   'P 1'
#
loop_
_entity.id
_entity.type
_entity.pdbx_description
1 polymer ?
#
loop_
_entity_poly.entity_id
_entity_poly.type
_entity_poly.pdbx_seq_one_letter_code
_entity_poly.pdbx_strand_id
1 'polypeptide(L)'
;MQSEIPVVSFICAALVLVPLPCHLRARNIATVSIIAWLFVVNVIYAIDAIVWSNNSRIIAPVWCDITSTLITGVHIALPAACLCICIHLEQIASFSQVATPVAKRRRIIFESLMCFGLPLVYIALH
;
A
#
# COMPACT_ATOMS: atom_id res chain seq x y z
N MET A 1 14.45 -6.60 -21.09
CA MET A 1 14.51 -6.03 -19.73
C MET A 1 13.79 -7.01 -18.80
N GLN A 2 14.40 -7.32 -17.66
CA GLN A 2 14.15 -8.52 -16.83
C GLN A 2 12.70 -9.06 -16.79
N SER A 3 12.51 -10.24 -17.38
CA SER A 3 11.33 -11.11 -17.20
C SER A 3 11.22 -11.73 -15.80
N GLU A 4 12.10 -11.34 -14.87
CA GLU A 4 12.23 -11.86 -13.50
C GLU A 4 11.29 -11.13 -12.52
N ILE A 5 10.95 -9.88 -12.81
CA ILE A 5 10.13 -8.99 -11.97
C ILE A 5 8.64 -9.43 -11.88
N PRO A 6 7.95 -9.84 -12.96
CA PRO A 6 6.51 -10.13 -12.88
C PRO A 6 6.14 -11.35 -12.04
N VAL A 7 6.99 -12.38 -12.06
CA VAL A 7 6.75 -13.60 -11.28
C VAL A 7 6.92 -13.28 -9.79
N VAL A 8 7.95 -12.50 -9.46
CA VAL A 8 8.16 -12.00 -8.08
C VAL A 8 7.00 -11.13 -7.65
N SER A 9 6.47 -10.26 -8.51
CA SER A 9 5.32 -9.41 -8.15
C SER A 9 4.03 -10.19 -7.91
N PHE A 10 3.74 -11.22 -8.72
CA PHE A 10 2.59 -12.10 -8.49
C PHE A 10 2.74 -12.91 -7.20
N ILE A 11 3.94 -13.43 -6.93
CA ILE A 11 4.25 -14.16 -5.69
C ILE A 11 4.14 -13.21 -4.50
N CYS A 12 4.68 -11.99 -4.58
CA CYS A 12 4.56 -10.98 -3.53
C CYS A 12 3.10 -10.58 -3.29
N ALA A 13 2.29 -10.39 -4.34
CA ALA A 13 0.86 -10.10 -4.20
C ALA A 13 0.11 -11.23 -3.48
N ALA A 14 0.39 -12.49 -3.83
CA ALA A 14 -0.19 -13.64 -3.16
C ALA A 14 0.29 -13.75 -1.71
N LEU A 15 1.59 -13.55 -1.46
CA LEU A 15 2.20 -13.64 -0.13
C LEU A 15 1.72 -12.52 0.80
N VAL A 16 1.44 -11.33 0.26
CA VAL A 16 0.86 -10.18 0.97
C VAL A 16 -0.61 -10.43 1.35
N LEU A 17 -1.32 -11.29 0.60
CA LEU A 17 -2.70 -11.70 0.90
C LEU A 17 -2.80 -12.72 2.04
N VAL A 18 -1.73 -13.50 2.29
CA VAL A 18 -1.67 -14.52 3.35
C VAL A 18 -1.81 -13.96 4.78
N PRO A 19 -1.10 -12.87 5.18
CA PRO A 19 -1.24 -12.28 6.52
C PRO A 19 -2.51 -11.43 6.71
N LEU A 20 -3.20 -11.06 5.61
CA LEU A 20 -4.39 -10.22 5.59
C LEU A 20 -5.52 -10.70 6.52
N PRO A 21 -5.94 -11.98 6.53
CA PRO A 21 -6.97 -12.47 7.45
C PRO A 21 -6.53 -12.46 8.93
N CYS A 22 -5.26 -12.72 9.21
CA CYS A 22 -4.72 -12.66 10.58
C CYS A 22 -4.65 -11.23 11.11
N HIS A 23 -4.23 -10.26 10.29
CA HIS A 23 -4.15 -8.86 10.69
C HIS A 23 -5.50 -8.13 10.72
N LEU A 24 -6.47 -8.54 9.90
CA LEU A 24 -7.87 -8.09 10.00
C LEU A 24 -8.47 -8.42 11.37
N ARG A 25 -8.15 -9.59 11.92
CA ARG A 25 -8.58 -10.00 13.27
C ARG A 25 -7.90 -9.20 14.38
N ALA A 26 -6.66 -8.74 14.16
CA ALA A 26 -5.94 -7.86 15.08
C ALA A 26 -6.37 -6.38 14.97
N ARG A 27 -7.21 -6.01 13.99
CA ARG A 27 -7.75 -4.65 13.78
C ARG A 27 -6.65 -3.60 13.56
N ASN A 28 -5.54 -3.99 12.91
CA ASN A 28 -4.40 -3.11 12.67
C ASN A 28 -4.51 -2.48 11.28
N ILE A 29 -5.10 -1.28 11.21
CA ILE A 29 -5.48 -0.63 9.95
C ILE A 29 -4.26 -0.15 9.17
N ALA A 30 -3.21 0.33 9.84
CA ALA A 30 -1.95 0.67 9.18
C ALA A 30 -1.37 -0.51 8.36
N THR A 31 -1.39 -1.72 8.91
CA THR A 31 -0.92 -2.92 8.20
C THR A 31 -1.81 -3.28 7.01
N VAL A 32 -3.13 -3.19 7.17
CA VAL A 32 -4.08 -3.44 6.07
C VAL A 32 -3.88 -2.43 4.93
N SER A 33 -3.61 -1.16 5.25
CA SER A 33 -3.31 -0.13 4.25
C SER A 33 -2.04 -0.43 3.47
N ILE A 34 -0.94 -0.84 4.14
CA ILE A 34 0.30 -1.24 3.44
C ILE A 34 0.04 -2.40 2.51
N ILE A 35 -0.66 -3.43 2.99
CA ILE A 35 -1.00 -4.61 2.20
C ILE A 35 -1.80 -4.20 0.96
N ALA A 36 -2.81 -3.34 1.10
CA ALA A 36 -3.62 -2.85 -0.02
C ALA A 36 -2.75 -2.10 -1.06
N TRP A 37 -1.89 -1.19 -0.62
CA TRP A 37 -1.00 -0.45 -1.52
C TRP A 37 0.02 -1.35 -2.21
N LEU A 38 0.63 -2.30 -1.49
CA LEU A 38 1.55 -3.28 -2.08
C LEU A 38 0.85 -4.15 -3.12
N PHE A 39 -0.39 -4.57 -2.84
CA PHE A 39 -1.18 -5.35 -3.78
C PHE A 39 -1.43 -4.58 -5.07
N VAL A 40 -1.87 -3.32 -4.98
CA VAL A 40 -2.11 -2.45 -6.15
C VAL A 40 -0.86 -2.32 -7.01
N VAL A 41 0.30 -2.05 -6.40
CA VAL A 41 1.58 -1.90 -7.10
C VAL A 41 2.00 -3.18 -7.81
N ASN A 42 1.87 -4.32 -7.15
CA ASN A 42 2.22 -5.60 -7.75
C ASN A 42 1.31 -5.95 -8.93
N VAL A 43 0.01 -5.60 -8.87
CA VAL A 43 -0.91 -5.76 -9.99
C VAL A 43 -0.52 -4.87 -11.17
N ILE A 44 -0.13 -3.62 -10.91
CA ILE A 44 0.37 -2.70 -11.96
C ILE A 44 1.59 -3.31 -12.66
N TYR A 45 2.62 -3.72 -11.90
CA TYR A 45 3.82 -4.33 -12.48
C TYR A 45 3.53 -5.63 -13.25
N ALA A 46 2.58 -6.43 -12.76
CA ALA A 46 2.14 -7.63 -13.46
C ALA A 46 1.49 -7.32 -14.81
N ILE A 47 0.60 -6.32 -14.86
CA ILE A 47 -0.06 -5.90 -16.10
C ILE A 47 0.98 -5.30 -17.07
N ASP A 48 1.87 -4.44 -16.58
CA ASP A 48 2.93 -3.84 -17.38
C ASP A 48 3.84 -4.91 -17.99
N ALA A 49 4.20 -5.94 -17.22
CA ALA A 49 4.98 -7.03 -17.76
C ALA A 49 4.24 -7.84 -18.83
N ILE A 50 2.93 -8.06 -18.70
CA ILE A 50 2.13 -8.77 -19.71
C ILE A 50 2.01 -7.94 -21.00
N VAL A 51 1.68 -6.65 -20.87
CA VAL A 51 1.42 -5.76 -22.00
C VAL A 51 2.72 -5.43 -22.77
N TRP A 52 3.83 -5.25 -22.07
CA TRP A 52 5.14 -4.91 -22.67
C TRP A 52 6.06 -6.12 -22.90
N SER A 53 5.64 -7.35 -22.59
CA SER A 53 6.43 -8.58 -22.83
C SER A 53 6.87 -8.73 -24.30
N ASN A 54 6.00 -8.36 -25.25
CA ASN A 54 6.21 -8.61 -26.67
C ASN A 54 6.18 -7.34 -27.56
N ASN A 55 6.16 -6.14 -26.95
CA ASN A 55 6.09 -4.90 -27.72
C ASN A 55 6.80 -3.76 -26.99
N SER A 56 7.72 -3.09 -27.69
CA SER A 56 8.42 -1.87 -27.24
C SER A 56 7.69 -0.58 -27.66
N ARG A 57 6.51 -0.70 -28.26
CA ARG A 57 5.70 0.42 -28.76
C ARG A 57 4.69 0.86 -27.69
N ILE A 58 4.42 2.16 -27.59
CA ILE A 58 3.45 2.74 -26.64
C ILE A 58 2.04 2.35 -27.11
N ILE A 59 1.52 1.22 -26.63
CA ILE A 59 0.20 0.69 -27.02
C ILE A 59 -0.93 1.41 -26.27
N ALA A 60 -0.69 1.81 -25.02
CA ALA A 60 -1.70 2.38 -24.13
C ALA A 60 -1.15 3.60 -23.37
N PRO A 61 -1.17 4.81 -23.97
CA PRO A 61 -0.68 6.02 -23.31
C PRO A 61 -1.50 6.36 -22.04
N VAL A 62 -2.81 6.12 -22.06
CA VAL A 62 -3.71 6.36 -20.90
C VAL A 62 -3.37 5.44 -19.73
N TRP A 63 -2.95 4.19 -19.98
CA TRP A 63 -2.54 3.27 -18.92
C TRP A 63 -1.27 3.75 -18.24
N CYS A 64 -0.28 4.16 -19.03
CA CYS A 64 1.02 4.62 -18.53
C CYS A 64 0.90 5.86 -17.63
N ASP A 65 -0.04 6.74 -17.93
CA ASP A 65 -0.30 7.97 -17.16
C ASP A 65 -0.94 7.65 -15.79
N ILE A 66 -1.92 6.74 -15.78
CA ILE A 66 -2.58 6.25 -14.56
C ILE A 66 -1.59 5.50 -13.68
N THR A 67 -0.78 4.60 -14.25
CA THR A 67 0.18 3.80 -13.47
C THR A 67 1.29 4.65 -12.90
N SER A 68 1.81 5.63 -13.65
CA SER A 68 2.84 6.55 -13.14
C SER A 68 2.34 7.37 -11.95
N THR A 69 1.12 7.89 -12.04
CA THR A 69 0.47 8.64 -10.96
C THR A 69 0.26 7.77 -9.71
N LEU A 70 -0.21 6.54 -9.88
CA LEU A 70 -0.39 5.57 -8.79
C LEU A 70 0.93 5.17 -8.12
N ILE A 71 1.97 4.87 -8.90
CA ILE A 71 3.30 4.51 -8.38
C ILE A 71 3.89 5.67 -7.56
N THR A 72 3.69 6.91 -8.01
CA THR A 72 4.15 8.10 -7.28
C THR A 72 3.42 8.25 -5.94
N GLY A 73 2.10 8.02 -5.91
CA GLY A 73 1.33 7.99 -4.66
C GLY A 73 1.80 6.91 -3.68
N VAL A 74 2.19 5.74 -4.17
CA VAL A 74 2.70 4.62 -3.36
C VAL A 74 4.01 4.97 -2.66
N HIS A 75 4.92 5.68 -3.34
CA HIS A 75 6.20 6.10 -2.74
C HIS A 75 6.01 7.00 -1.52
N ILE A 76 4.87 7.67 -1.42
CA ILE A 76 4.49 8.51 -0.27
C ILE A 76 3.69 7.69 0.76
N ALA A 77 2.80 6.81 0.29
CA ALA A 77 1.94 5.99 1.13
C ALA A 77 2.73 4.98 1.98
N LEU A 78 3.77 4.34 1.41
CA LEU A 78 4.62 3.38 2.13
C LEU A 78 5.30 3.94 3.38
N PRO A 79 6.11 5.02 3.28
CA PRO A 79 6.78 5.59 4.45
C PRO A 79 5.78 6.15 5.46
N ALA A 80 4.66 6.75 5.01
CA ALA A 80 3.60 7.21 5.90
C ALA A 80 2.99 6.06 6.71
N ALA A 81 2.75 4.92 6.07
CA ALA A 81 2.21 3.76 6.72
C ALA A 81 3.24 3.06 7.64
N CYS A 82 4.52 3.03 7.26
CA CYS A 82 5.61 2.58 8.13
C CYS A 82 5.71 3.42 9.41
N LEU A 83 5.62 4.75 9.29
CA LEU A 83 5.59 5.66 10.45
C LEU A 83 4.39 5.35 11.36
N CYS A 84 3.21 5.12 10.81
CA CYS A 84 2.02 4.74 11.59
C CYS A 84 2.24 3.42 12.36
N ILE A 85 2.92 2.43 11.76
CA ILE A 85 3.29 1.18 12.42
C ILE A 85 4.32 1.42 13.53
N CYS A 86 5.34 2.24 13.29
CA CYS A 86 6.34 2.57 14.32
C CYS A 86 5.67 3.25 15.54
N ILE A 87 4.75 4.19 15.32
CA ILE A 87 3.95 4.81 16.39
C ILE A 87 3.08 3.76 17.11
N HIS A 88 2.60 2.74 16.39
CA HIS A 88 1.90 1.60 17.01
C HIS A 88 2.76 0.83 17.99
N LEU A 89 3.95 0.46 17.54
CA LEU A 89 4.88 -0.33 18.33
C LEU A 89 5.37 0.46 19.53
N GLU A 90 5.65 1.75 19.36
CA GLU A 90 6.03 2.66 20.44
C GLU A 90 4.92 2.77 21.49
N GLN A 91 3.66 2.96 21.09
CA GLN A 91 2.55 3.04 22.04
C GLN A 91 2.34 1.73 22.82
N ILE A 92 2.51 0.57 22.18
CA ILE A 92 2.42 -0.73 22.86
C ILE A 92 3.59 -0.94 23.82
N ALA A 93 4.81 -0.56 23.41
CA ALA A 93 6.01 -0.74 24.21
C ALA A 93 6.09 0.23 25.41
N SER A 94 5.60 1.46 25.22
CA SER A 94 5.67 2.56 26.19
C SER A 94 4.53 2.52 27.20
N PHE A 95 3.32 2.12 26.78
CA PHE A 95 2.15 2.10 27.66
C PHE A 95 1.33 0.81 27.46
N SER A 96 1.41 -0.10 28.44
CA SER A 96 0.39 -1.14 28.68
C SER A 96 -0.90 -0.50 29.25
N GLN A 97 -1.33 0.63 28.70
CA GLN A 97 -2.54 1.31 29.13
C GLN A 97 -3.71 0.86 28.26
N VAL A 98 -4.74 0.38 28.94
CA VAL A 98 -6.04 0.00 28.38
C VAL A 98 -6.56 1.15 27.53
N ALA A 99 -6.31 1.08 26.22
CA ALA A 99 -6.69 2.13 25.29
C ALA A 99 -8.21 2.28 25.33
N THR A 100 -8.68 3.47 25.72
CA THR A 100 -10.11 3.77 25.69
C THR A 100 -10.62 3.59 24.26
N PRO A 101 -11.85 3.08 24.07
CA PRO A 101 -12.40 2.82 22.74
C PRO A 101 -12.42 4.08 21.85
N VAL A 102 -12.48 5.27 22.46
CA VAL A 102 -12.44 6.57 21.80
C VAL A 102 -11.04 6.89 21.24
N ALA A 103 -9.97 6.67 22.01
CA ALA A 103 -8.60 6.88 21.55
C ALA A 103 -8.24 5.92 20.40
N LYS A 104 -8.69 4.66 20.48
CA LYS A 104 -8.52 3.67 19.41
C LYS A 104 -9.19 4.11 18.11
N ARG A 105 -10.41 4.66 18.19
CA ARG A 105 -11.16 5.11 17.00
C ARG A 105 -10.53 6.34 16.34
N ARG A 106 -10.09 7.32 17.13
CA ARG A 106 -9.41 8.53 16.61
C ARG A 106 -8.10 8.19 15.91
N ARG A 107 -7.36 7.23 16.48
CA ARG A 107 -6.11 6.73 15.90
C ARG A 107 -6.34 6.02 14.56
N ILE A 108 -7.34 5.15 14.48
CA ILE A 108 -7.76 4.49 13.25
C ILE A 108 -8.08 5.50 12.14
N ILE A 109 -8.82 6.56 12.47
CA ILE A 109 -9.16 7.61 11.51
C ILE A 109 -7.90 8.34 11.04
N PHE A 110 -7.00 8.70 11.97
CA PHE A 110 -5.74 9.37 11.63
C PHE A 110 -4.85 8.50 10.73
N GLU A 111 -4.69 7.21 11.05
CA GLU A 111 -3.95 6.26 10.22
C GLU A 111 -4.56 6.13 8.83
N SER A 112 -5.90 6.04 8.73
CA SER A 112 -6.58 6.00 7.42
C SER A 112 -6.40 7.29 6.62
N LEU A 113 -6.41 8.45 7.29
CA LEU A 113 -6.25 9.76 6.67
C LEU A 113 -4.81 9.94 6.15
N MET A 114 -3.80 9.51 6.91
CA MET A 114 -2.41 9.56 6.44
C MET A 114 -2.13 8.53 5.35
N CYS A 115 -2.65 7.30 5.46
CA CYS A 115 -2.36 6.23 4.51
C CYS A 115 -3.14 6.33 3.20
N PHE A 116 -4.34 6.92 3.20
CA PHE A 116 -5.17 7.07 2.00
C PHE A 116 -5.38 8.53 1.61
N GLY A 117 -5.63 9.41 2.57
CA GLY A 117 -5.87 10.83 2.27
C GLY A 117 -4.66 11.51 1.66
N LEU A 118 -3.46 11.26 2.18
CA LEU A 118 -2.22 11.87 1.69
C LEU A 118 -1.86 11.48 0.25
N PRO A 119 -1.85 10.18 -0.13
CA PRO A 119 -1.66 9.80 -1.53
C PRO A 119 -2.81 10.26 -2.43
N LEU A 120 -4.05 10.30 -1.96
CA LEU A 120 -5.19 10.74 -2.78
C LEU A 120 -5.15 12.25 -3.05
N VAL A 121 -4.73 13.07 -2.08
CA VAL A 121 -4.48 14.51 -2.28
C VAL A 121 -3.32 14.72 -3.26
N TYR A 122 -2.26 13.91 -3.15
CA TYR A 122 -1.12 14.00 -4.07
C TYR A 122 -1.51 13.64 -5.50
N ILE A 123 -2.28 12.55 -5.68
CA ILE A 123 -2.83 12.12 -6.97
C ILE A 123 -3.80 13.16 -7.54
N ALA A 124 -4.61 13.83 -6.71
CA ALA A 124 -5.54 14.86 -7.16
C ALA A 124 -4.86 16.19 -7.53
N LEU A 125 -3.65 16.43 -7.02
CA LEU A 125 -2.87 17.63 -7.32
C LEU A 125 -1.94 17.45 -8.54
N HIS A 126 -1.62 16.20 -8.89
CA HIS A 126 -0.83 15.83 -10.05
C HIS A 126 -1.70 15.85 -11.32
#